data_AF-G7Y7W4-F1
#
_entry.id   AF-G7Y7W4-F1
#
_cell.length_a   1.000
_cell.length_b   1.000
_cell.length_c   1.000
_cell.angle_alpha   90.00
_cell.angle_beta   90.00
_cell.angle_gamma   90.00
#
_symmetry.space_group_name_H-M   'P 1'
#
loop_
_entity.id
_entity.type
_entity.pdbx_description
1 polymer ?
#
loop_
_entity_poly.entity_id
_entity_poly.type
_entity_poly.pdbx_seq_one_letter_code
_entity_poly.pdbx_strand_id
1 'polypeptide(L)'
;MDVEAYLQDTISELQLVLDSGFTPPNDLESVPVHLSRIVCDKPARSFIKQIRRHSGYYGCDRCVVHGVRLERTMTFPQLHARLRTDADFRSRSNARHHIGVFPFERLP
;
A
#
# COMPACT_ATOMS: atom_id res chain seq x y z
N MET A 1 2.67 14.65 -8.48
CA MET A 1 1.68 14.68 -7.40
C MET A 1 2.37 14.13 -6.17
N ASP A 2 2.44 14.94 -5.12
CA ASP A 2 2.95 14.51 -3.83
C ASP A 2 1.89 13.62 -3.16
N VAL A 3 2.27 12.37 -2.87
CA VAL A 3 1.35 11.39 -2.27
C VAL A 3 1.01 11.76 -0.83
N GLU A 4 1.96 12.40 -0.12
CA GLU A 4 1.81 12.77 1.28
C GLU A 4 0.75 13.86 1.38
N ALA A 5 0.93 14.94 0.63
CA ALA A 5 -0.02 16.02 0.56
C ALA A 5 -1.40 15.57 0.07
N TYR A 6 -1.46 14.59 -0.86
CA TYR A 6 -2.73 14.06 -1.37
C TYR A 6 -3.50 13.24 -0.32
N LEU A 7 -2.82 12.51 0.56
CA LEU A 7 -3.45 11.61 1.55
C LEU A 7 -3.54 12.21 2.95
N GLN A 8 -2.98 13.39 3.19
CA GLN A 8 -2.85 13.99 4.51
C GLN A 8 -4.19 14.07 5.26
N ASP A 9 -5.24 14.59 4.61
CA ASP A 9 -6.55 14.74 5.24
C ASP A 9 -7.15 13.38 5.59
N THR A 10 -7.10 12.43 4.64
CA THR A 10 -7.59 11.05 4.84
C THR A 10 -6.86 10.33 5.97
N ILE A 11 -5.54 10.47 6.07
CA ILE A 11 -4.75 9.85 7.13
C ILE A 11 -5.08 10.48 8.48
N SER A 12 -5.25 11.80 8.52
CA SER A 12 -5.57 12.51 9.76
C SER A 12 -6.94 12.12 10.30
N GLU A 13 -7.96 12.09 9.43
CA GLU A 13 -9.31 11.63 9.79
C GLU A 13 -9.33 10.17 10.22
N LEU A 14 -8.62 9.31 9.48
CA LEU A 14 -8.56 7.88 9.80
C LEU A 14 -7.83 7.62 11.12
N GLN A 15 -6.72 8.32 11.38
CA GLN A 15 -5.99 8.24 12.66
C GLN A 15 -6.90 8.63 13.83
N LEU A 16 -7.66 9.72 13.70
CA LEU A 16 -8.61 10.16 14.73
C LEU A 16 -9.61 9.03 15.06
N VAL A 17 -10.25 8.46 14.04
CA VAL A 17 -11.24 7.39 14.24
C VAL A 17 -10.62 6.11 14.79
N LEU A 18 -9.39 5.76 14.39
CA LEU A 18 -8.69 4.59 14.92
C LEU A 18 -8.29 4.76 16.40
N ASP A 19 -7.96 5.99 16.82
CA ASP A 19 -7.57 6.28 18.20
C ASP A 19 -8.77 6.46 19.13
N SER A 20 -9.79 7.20 18.71
CA SER A 20 -10.95 7.53 19.56
C SER A 20 -12.10 6.52 19.44
N GLY A 21 -12.07 5.65 18.44
CA GLY A 21 -13.23 4.89 18.00
C GLY A 21 -14.28 5.78 17.32
N PHE A 22 -15.43 5.19 17.02
CA PHE A 22 -16.57 5.84 16.39
C PHE A 22 -17.79 5.82 17.31
N THR A 23 -18.37 6.99 17.56
CA THR A 23 -19.64 7.12 18.30
C THR A 23 -20.80 7.28 17.30
N PRO A 24 -21.70 6.28 17.20
CA PRO A 24 -22.88 6.42 16.36
C PRO A 24 -23.81 7.54 16.82
N PRO A 25 -24.58 8.15 15.90
CA PRO A 25 -25.63 9.09 16.28
C PRO A 25 -26.63 8.42 17.23
N ASN A 26 -26.88 9.04 18.37
CA ASN A 26 -27.75 8.59 19.47
C ASN A 26 -27.14 7.57 20.45
N ASP A 27 -25.86 7.22 20.30
CA ASP A 27 -25.13 6.44 21.30
C ASP A 27 -24.23 7.35 22.15
N LEU A 28 -24.04 6.98 23.42
CA LEU A 28 -23.15 7.68 24.36
C LEU A 28 -21.75 7.07 24.43
N GLU A 29 -21.59 5.84 23.93
CA GLU A 29 -20.35 5.08 23.99
C GLU A 29 -19.68 5.00 22.61
N SER A 30 -18.34 5.07 22.60
CA SER A 30 -17.54 4.88 21.38
C SER A 30 -17.29 3.41 21.11
N VAL A 31 -17.41 3.00 19.85
CA VAL A 31 -17.09 1.65 19.38
C VAL A 31 -15.66 1.64 18.81
N PRO A 32 -14.78 0.70 19.22
CA PRO A 32 -13.45 0.58 18.66
C PRO A 32 -13.46 0.33 17.15
N VAL A 33 -12.59 1.04 16.42
CA VAL A 33 -12.44 0.90 14.97
C VAL A 33 -11.06 0.35 14.64
N HIS A 34 -11.00 -0.58 13.69
CA HIS A 34 -9.75 -1.13 13.17
C HIS A 34 -9.72 -1.08 11.64
N LEU A 35 -8.59 -0.62 11.08
CA LEU A 35 -8.39 -0.59 9.64
C LEU A 35 -8.09 -2.00 9.13
N SER A 36 -9.05 -2.62 8.43
CA SER A 36 -8.84 -3.96 7.88
C SER A 36 -8.06 -3.94 6.56
N ARG A 37 -8.54 -3.17 5.57
CA ARG A 37 -8.00 -3.19 4.20
C ARG A 37 -8.21 -1.85 3.49
N ILE A 38 -7.24 -1.49 2.66
CA ILE A 38 -7.37 -0.40 1.68
C ILE A 38 -7.55 -1.05 0.30
N VAL A 39 -8.68 -0.76 -0.35
CA VAL A 39 -9.02 -1.32 -1.67
C VAL A 39 -8.82 -0.27 -2.74
N CYS A 40 -7.94 -0.58 -3.70
CA CYS A 40 -7.66 0.29 -4.84
C CYS A 40 -7.43 -0.56 -6.10
N ASP A 41 -7.63 0.04 -7.27
CA ASP A 41 -7.18 -0.53 -8.54
C ASP A 41 -5.64 -0.59 -8.62
N LYS A 42 -5.09 -1.19 -9.68
CA LYS A 42 -3.63 -1.38 -9.80
C LYS A 42 -2.87 -0.03 -9.83
N PRO A 43 -3.24 0.98 -10.64
CA PRO A 43 -2.58 2.28 -10.63
C PRO A 43 -2.63 2.99 -9.27
N ALA A 44 -3.81 3.13 -8.66
CA ALA A 44 -3.95 3.83 -7.38
C ALA A 44 -3.23 3.09 -6.26
N ARG A 45 -3.27 1.76 -6.24
CA ARG A 45 -2.50 0.95 -5.27
C ARG A 45 -1.01 1.23 -5.36
N SER A 46 -0.44 1.24 -6.58
CA SER A 46 0.99 1.51 -6.74
C SER A 46 1.39 2.94 -6.36
N PHE A 47 0.49 3.90 -6.60
CA PHE A 47 0.66 5.28 -6.18
C PHE A 47 0.64 5.38 -4.65
N ILE A 48 -0.40 4.89 -4.00
CA ILE A 48 -0.54 4.98 -2.54
C ILE A 48 0.59 4.22 -1.83
N LYS A 49 0.89 2.97 -2.24
CA LYS A 49 1.97 2.14 -1.66
C LYS A 49 3.37 2.66 -1.96
N GLN A 50 3.51 3.65 -2.85
CA GLN A 50 4.80 4.16 -3.32
C GLN A 50 5.73 3.04 -3.80
N ILE A 51 5.21 2.21 -4.71
CA ILE A 51 5.93 1.10 -5.35
C ILE A 51 5.96 1.24 -6.87
N ARG A 52 6.88 0.51 -7.51
CA ARG A 52 6.90 0.38 -8.96
C ARG A 52 5.55 -0.12 -9.48
N ARG A 53 5.05 0.55 -10.51
CA ARG A 53 3.82 0.16 -11.21
C ARG A 53 3.97 -1.25 -11.80
N HIS A 54 2.84 -1.88 -12.11
CA HIS A 54 2.79 -3.22 -12.72
C HIS A 54 3.55 -3.34 -14.07
N SER A 55 3.86 -2.21 -14.72
CA SER A 55 4.68 -2.11 -15.93
C SER A 55 6.18 -1.93 -15.67
N GLY A 56 6.64 -2.00 -14.41
CA GLY A 56 8.06 -1.95 -14.05
C GLY A 56 8.68 -3.33 -13.89
N TYR A 57 10.00 -3.42 -14.09
CA TYR A 57 10.76 -4.66 -13.89
C TYR A 57 10.62 -5.23 -12.47
N TYR A 58 10.50 -4.39 -11.44
CA TYR A 58 10.22 -4.82 -10.07
C TYR A 58 8.77 -4.51 -9.67
N GLY A 59 7.85 -4.55 -10.65
CA GLY A 59 6.47 -4.07 -10.50
C GLY A 59 5.46 -5.07 -9.97
N CYS A 60 5.84 -6.35 -9.81
CA CYS A 60 4.96 -7.32 -9.17
C CYS A 60 4.76 -6.89 -7.71
N ASP A 61 3.51 -6.77 -7.26
CA ASP A 61 3.14 -6.36 -5.89
C ASP A 61 3.23 -7.55 -4.92
N ARG A 62 3.06 -8.78 -5.43
CA ARG A 62 2.92 -10.00 -4.61
C ARG A 62 4.20 -10.79 -4.43
N CYS A 63 5.07 -10.84 -5.44
CA CYS A 63 6.24 -11.71 -5.44
C CYS A 63 7.53 -10.93 -5.69
N VAL A 64 8.59 -11.29 -4.98
CA VAL A 64 9.94 -10.78 -5.21
C VAL A 64 10.49 -11.40 -6.49
N VAL A 65 10.20 -10.75 -7.62
CA VAL A 65 10.57 -11.22 -8.96
C VAL A 65 11.03 -10.05 -9.81
N HIS A 66 12.00 -10.33 -10.69
CA HIS A 66 12.35 -9.45 -11.80
C HIS A 66 11.51 -9.80 -13.02
N GLY A 67 10.77 -8.83 -13.52
CA GLY A 67 9.99 -8.93 -14.73
C GLY A 67 10.88 -8.93 -15.96
N VAL A 68 10.35 -9.42 -17.07
CA VAL A 68 10.98 -9.39 -18.39
C VAL A 68 10.02 -8.71 -19.35
N ARG A 69 10.54 -7.85 -20.20
CA ARG A 69 9.75 -7.23 -21.26
C ARG A 69 9.76 -8.15 -22.47
N LEU A 70 8.61 -8.73 -22.77
CA LEU A 70 8.38 -9.49 -24.00
C LEU A 70 7.59 -8.57 -24.92
N GLU A 71 8.20 -8.20 -26.04
CA GLU A 71 7.69 -7.18 -26.96
C GLU A 71 7.36 -5.85 -26.24
N ARG A 72 6.07 -5.51 -26.12
CA ARG A 72 5.58 -4.29 -25.46
C ARG A 72 4.98 -4.55 -24.08
N THR A 73 4.98 -5.80 -23.62
CA THR A 73 4.29 -6.23 -22.40
C THR A 73 5.29 -6.64 -21.32
N MET A 74 5.05 -6.15 -20.10
CA MET A 74 5.80 -6.64 -18.94
C MET A 74 5.23 -7.97 -18.47
N THR A 75 6.12 -8.95 -18.32
CA THR A 75 5.79 -10.31 -17.89
C THR A 75 6.63 -10.70 -16.67
N PHE A 76 6.14 -11.64 -15.87
CA PHE A 76 6.83 -12.17 -14.70
C PHE A 76 6.92 -13.69 -14.84
N PRO A 77 7.88 -14.22 -15.63
CA PRO A 77 7.92 -15.63 -16.00
C PRO A 77 8.32 -16.56 -14.85
N GLN A 78 8.94 -16.04 -13.78
CA GLN A 78 9.33 -16.84 -12.63
C GLN A 78 8.10 -17.22 -11.78
N LEU A 79 7.64 -18.46 -11.91
CA LEU A 79 6.45 -18.98 -11.23
C LEU A 79 6.69 -19.31 -9.75
N HIS A 80 7.93 -19.66 -9.39
CA HIS A 80 8.32 -20.03 -8.02
C HIS A 80 9.10 -18.92 -7.32
N ALA A 81 8.60 -17.68 -7.42
CA ALA A 81 9.17 -16.53 -6.74
C ALA A 81 8.67 -16.46 -5.28
N ARG A 82 9.55 -16.01 -4.37
CA ARG A 82 9.19 -15.75 -2.97
C ARG A 82 8.08 -14.70 -2.89
N LEU A 83 7.06 -14.95 -2.06
CA LEU A 83 6.02 -13.95 -1.78
C LEU A 83 6.59 -12.81 -0.93
N ARG A 84 6.10 -11.59 -1.18
CA ARG A 84 6.33 -10.45 -0.29
C ARG A 84 5.46 -10.60 0.94
N THR A 85 6.04 -10.29 2.08
CA THR A 85 5.37 -10.15 3.36
C THR A 85 5.19 -8.68 3.71
N ASP A 86 4.31 -8.37 4.66
CA ASP A 86 4.19 -7.01 5.18
C ASP A 86 5.49 -6.55 5.86
N ALA A 87 6.24 -7.47 6.46
CA ALA A 87 7.56 -7.19 7.03
C ALA A 87 8.57 -6.79 5.95
N ASP A 88 8.60 -7.48 4.79
CA ASP A 88 9.45 -7.10 3.65
C ASP A 88 9.13 -5.68 3.16
N PHE A 89 7.84 -5.33 3.16
CA PHE A 89 7.32 -4.05 2.67
C PHE A 89 7.66 -2.90 3.63
N ARG A 90 7.38 -3.05 4.94
CA ARG A 90 7.69 -2.05 5.98
C ARG A 90 9.19 -1.80 6.13
N SER A 91 9.99 -2.87 6.08
CA SER A 91 11.45 -2.76 6.08
C SER A 91 12.02 -2.18 4.77
N ARG A 92 11.20 -2.02 3.73
CA ARG A 92 11.61 -1.58 2.39
C ARG A 92 12.81 -2.36 1.84
N SER A 93 12.86 -3.65 2.16
CA SER A 93 13.98 -4.56 1.86
C SER A 93 14.37 -4.64 0.37
N ASN A 94 13.43 -4.32 -0.54
CA ASN A 94 13.67 -4.28 -1.98
C ASN A 94 13.68 -2.84 -2.52
N ALA A 95 14.84 -2.19 -2.47
CA ALA A 95 15.03 -0.81 -2.95
C ALA A 95 14.63 -0.57 -4.42
N ARG A 96 14.59 -1.62 -5.27
CA ARG A 96 14.17 -1.48 -6.68
C ARG A 96 12.64 -1.49 -6.83
N HIS A 97 11.93 -2.06 -5.86
CA HIS A 97 10.47 -2.11 -5.80
C HIS A 97 9.86 -0.84 -5.21
N HIS A 98 10.48 -0.27 -4.18
CA HIS A 98 10.00 0.94 -3.51
C HIS A 98 10.46 2.20 -4.26
N ILE A 99 9.60 3.21 -4.32
CA ILE A 99 9.91 4.54 -4.89
C ILE A 99 9.72 5.67 -3.88
N GLY A 100 9.21 5.37 -2.69
CA GLY A 100 8.92 6.34 -1.63
C GLY A 100 8.43 5.65 -0.36
N VAL A 101 7.90 6.46 0.56
CA VAL A 101 7.32 6.00 1.84
C VAL A 101 5.84 5.78 1.66
N PHE A 102 5.31 4.67 2.18
CA PHE A 102 3.88 4.41 2.19
C PHE A 102 3.21 5.28 3.26
N PRO A 103 2.33 6.24 2.92
CA PRO A 103 1.86 7.22 3.91
C PRO A 103 1.06 6.60 5.08
N PHE A 104 0.31 5.52 4.80
CA PHE A 104 -0.43 4.77 5.82
C PHE A 104 0.45 3.89 6.72
N GLU A 105 1.78 3.84 6.53
CA GLU A 105 2.69 3.08 7.41
C GLU A 105 2.69 3.60 8.87
N ARG A 106 2.22 4.83 9.09
CA ARG A 106 2.09 5.47 10.40
C ARG A 106 0.84 5.08 11.19
N LEU A 107 -0.16 4.48 10.53
CA LEU A 107 -1.40 4.08 11.21
C LEU A 107 -1.21 2.77 11.99
N PRO A 108 -1.94 2.58 13.11
CA PRO A 108 -1.91 1.35 13.91
C PRO A 108 -2.36 0.10 13.14
#